data_AF-A0A965QKH4-F1
#
_entry.id   AF-A0A965QKH4-F1
#
_cell.length_a   1.000
_cell.length_b   1.000
_cell.length_c   1.000
_cell.angle_alpha   90.00
_cell.angle_beta   90.00
_cell.angle_gamma   90.00
#
_symmetry.space_group_name_H-M   'P 1'
#
loop_
_entity.id
_entity.type
_entity.pdbx_description
1 polymer ?
#
loop_
_entity_poly.entity_id
_entity_poly.type
_entity_poly.pdbx_seq_one_letter_code
_entity_poly.pdbx_strand_id
1 'polypeptide(L)'
;IRALVESGKIKLGPWYTMPDCFLARPESLIRNLQRGLQMAEKMGGASRVGYVPDSFGHFAQLPQILAGLGIDSFLFMRGMPVELRDKTGAVFVWQSPNGSQVLATFLREGYFPLGALGQESFHGRYDGLAGRTDLAQQRLNDTLARLAPFHKEPVLVLPAGGDHLPARDDLAELVDQLNESRHDIELRFGGFEDYLQQLKAALAGRLPDVYSGDLLGQADHPLLRNVLSSRIDLKILNHQAQSLLSGIVEPLLAWCRAQNLPVVDAAILQTAWDALLKNHAHDDICGCSVDEVHVDDVQRFREVISLCEEIINRQVEHIVQQRLSANENSRSTRVFLFNPHPWPVKVMRRVRILMPDEGGEFSQESEARELAAVNATGETVELFVLSTRCKDIRNRYLETTWGRSYEVLLDVELPALGFDVVTVSETEQPLAAPLQASPQKKVPQELLESIRFELDADLGDGYSFGPCPDLGVSVARLLSAEADSKDSDVFHLSYEIEGTSFILRDELGKKGLQDCIGPR
;
A
#
# COMPACT_ATOMS: atom_id res chain seq x y z
N ILE A 1 16.83 2.71 -26.40
CA ILE A 1 16.40 3.16 -25.05
C ILE A 1 17.60 3.62 -24.23
N ARG A 2 18.54 2.75 -23.83
CA ARG A 2 19.74 3.14 -23.04
C ARG A 2 20.44 4.42 -23.54
N ALA A 3 20.79 4.49 -24.82
CA ALA A 3 21.42 5.69 -25.39
C ALA A 3 20.57 6.99 -25.28
N LEU A 4 19.24 6.87 -25.25
CA LEU A 4 18.34 8.02 -25.04
C LEU A 4 18.32 8.46 -23.58
N VAL A 5 18.44 7.51 -22.64
CA VAL A 5 18.58 7.80 -21.21
C VAL A 5 19.92 8.46 -20.92
N GLU A 6 21.01 7.89 -21.43
CA GLU A 6 22.37 8.42 -21.26
C GLU A 6 22.55 9.81 -21.86
N SER A 7 21.85 10.11 -22.97
CA SER A 7 21.83 11.46 -23.57
C SER A 7 20.85 12.43 -22.91
N GLY A 8 20.09 11.98 -21.91
CA GLY A 8 19.12 12.80 -21.18
C GLY A 8 17.81 13.07 -21.90
N LYS A 9 17.58 12.47 -23.08
CA LYS A 9 16.34 12.60 -23.86
C LYS A 9 15.16 11.82 -23.26
N ILE A 10 15.45 10.76 -22.50
CA ILE A 10 14.46 10.03 -21.69
C ILE A 10 14.93 10.07 -20.24
N LYS A 11 14.04 10.48 -19.32
CA LYS A 11 14.27 10.41 -17.88
C LYS A 11 13.48 9.22 -17.33
N LEU A 12 14.10 8.43 -16.46
CA LEU A 12 13.50 7.25 -15.83
C LEU A 12 13.52 7.39 -14.31
N GLY A 13 12.53 6.80 -13.64
CA GLY A 13 12.42 6.83 -12.17
C GLY A 13 11.81 8.15 -11.63
N PRO A 14 11.91 8.40 -10.31
CA PRO A 14 12.57 7.56 -9.32
C PRO A 14 11.73 6.34 -8.89
N TRP A 15 10.43 6.39 -9.12
CA TRP A 15 9.50 5.33 -8.76
C TRP A 15 9.55 4.16 -9.76
N TYR A 16 9.25 2.96 -9.28
CA TYR A 16 8.99 1.80 -10.13
C TYR A 16 7.57 1.85 -10.73
N THR A 17 6.59 2.20 -9.91
CA THR A 17 5.20 2.54 -10.28
C THR A 17 4.78 3.79 -9.51
N MET A 18 3.82 4.59 -10.01
CA MET A 18 3.32 5.76 -9.28
C MET A 18 2.34 5.31 -8.19
N PRO A 19 2.69 5.37 -6.89
CA PRO A 19 1.89 4.75 -5.86
C PRO A 19 0.77 5.66 -5.35
N ASP A 20 -0.28 5.06 -4.79
CA ASP A 20 -1.09 5.75 -3.79
C ASP A 20 -0.32 5.84 -2.46
N CYS A 21 -0.20 7.04 -1.91
CA CYS A 21 0.64 7.27 -0.73
C CYS A 21 0.04 6.75 0.59
N PHE A 22 -1.26 6.45 0.66
CA PHE A 22 -1.92 6.00 1.89
C PHE A 22 -2.20 4.49 1.92
N LEU A 23 -2.41 3.87 0.75
CA LEU A 23 -2.71 2.44 0.63
C LEU A 23 -1.45 1.57 0.52
N ALA A 24 -0.31 2.14 0.14
CA ALA A 24 0.99 1.50 0.25
C ALA A 24 1.60 1.74 1.64
N ARG A 25 2.12 0.69 2.28
CA ARG A 25 2.88 0.86 3.53
C ARG A 25 4.17 1.65 3.29
N PRO A 26 4.70 2.36 4.30
CA PRO A 26 5.95 3.10 4.17
C PRO A 26 7.11 2.26 3.63
N GLU A 27 7.24 0.99 4.07
CA GLU A 27 8.27 0.08 3.55
C GLU A 27 8.07 -0.18 2.05
N SER A 28 6.84 -0.37 1.59
CA SER A 28 6.54 -0.56 0.17
C SER A 28 6.87 0.69 -0.66
N LEU A 29 6.63 1.90 -0.13
CA LEU A 29 7.05 3.13 -0.80
C LEU A 29 8.58 3.24 -0.92
N ILE A 30 9.31 2.85 0.13
CA ILE A 30 10.78 2.77 0.10
C ILE A 30 11.21 1.74 -0.95
N ARG A 31 10.61 0.54 -0.98
CA ARG A 31 10.93 -0.49 -1.99
C ARG A 31 10.58 -0.05 -3.40
N ASN A 32 9.50 0.70 -3.59
CA ASN A 32 9.10 1.27 -4.86
C ASN A 32 10.20 2.22 -5.41
N LEU A 33 10.67 3.17 -4.58
CA LEU A 33 11.76 4.08 -4.94
C LEU A 33 13.08 3.33 -5.16
N GLN A 34 13.45 2.41 -4.26
CA GLN A 34 14.68 1.62 -4.41
C GLN A 34 14.67 0.83 -5.73
N ARG A 35 13.54 0.20 -6.06
CA ARG A 35 13.39 -0.59 -7.29
C ARG A 35 13.43 0.31 -8.53
N GLY A 36 12.71 1.43 -8.53
CA GLY A 36 12.67 2.37 -9.64
C GLY A 36 14.04 2.98 -9.93
N LEU A 37 14.71 3.48 -8.89
CA LEU A 37 16.09 3.98 -8.98
C LEU A 37 17.04 2.88 -9.50
N GLN A 38 17.01 1.68 -8.92
CA GLN A 38 17.89 0.59 -9.35
C GLN A 38 17.70 0.24 -10.83
N MET A 39 16.45 0.19 -11.30
CA MET A 39 16.15 -0.11 -12.71
C MET A 39 16.58 1.02 -13.65
N ALA A 40 16.33 2.26 -13.26
CA ALA A 40 16.72 3.44 -14.03
C ALA A 40 18.26 3.58 -14.15
N GLU A 41 18.99 3.39 -13.05
CA GLU A 41 20.47 3.42 -13.05
C GLU A 41 21.04 2.33 -13.95
N LYS A 42 20.46 1.11 -13.92
CA LYS A 42 20.84 0.04 -14.85
C LYS A 42 20.63 0.40 -16.32
N MET A 43 19.74 1.35 -16.62
CA MET A 43 19.42 1.82 -17.98
C MET A 43 20.20 3.06 -18.42
N GLY A 44 21.12 3.57 -17.59
CA GLY A 44 22.02 4.68 -17.94
C GLY A 44 21.84 5.95 -17.11
N GLY A 45 20.89 5.97 -16.17
CA GLY A 45 20.73 7.07 -15.22
C GLY A 45 19.31 7.16 -14.65
N ALA A 46 19.20 7.66 -13.42
CA ALA A 46 17.93 7.85 -12.72
C ALA A 46 17.60 9.32 -12.46
N SER A 47 16.33 9.69 -12.70
CA SER A 47 15.74 10.93 -12.22
C SER A 47 15.59 10.88 -10.70
N ARG A 48 15.95 11.99 -10.04
CA ARG A 48 15.82 12.16 -8.59
C ARG A 48 14.82 13.25 -8.25
N VAL A 49 13.68 13.21 -8.93
CA VAL A 49 12.55 14.12 -8.71
C VAL A 49 11.38 13.34 -8.12
N GLY A 50 10.93 13.71 -6.92
CA GLY A 50 9.75 13.11 -6.30
C GLY A 50 8.49 13.51 -7.06
N TYR A 51 8.18 12.83 -8.16
CA TYR A 51 7.04 13.13 -9.01
C TYR A 51 5.87 12.22 -8.65
N VAL A 52 4.87 12.77 -7.96
CA VAL A 52 3.65 12.06 -7.56
C VAL A 52 2.43 12.96 -7.80
N PRO A 53 2.18 13.35 -9.07
CA PRO A 53 1.14 14.32 -9.40
C PRO A 53 -0.25 13.85 -8.95
N ASP A 54 -0.57 12.57 -9.20
CA ASP A 54 -1.94 12.07 -9.15
C ASP A 54 -2.22 11.09 -8.01
N SER A 55 -1.35 11.02 -6.99
CA SER A 55 -1.72 10.33 -5.74
C SER A 55 -2.83 11.08 -5.02
N PHE A 56 -3.71 10.36 -4.36
CA PHE A 56 -4.92 10.84 -3.69
C PHE A 56 -4.63 11.41 -2.30
N GLY A 57 -3.66 12.33 -2.28
CA GLY A 57 -3.10 12.96 -1.09
C GLY A 57 -1.71 12.41 -0.74
N HIS A 58 -1.04 13.10 0.18
CA HIS A 58 0.33 12.75 0.58
C HIS A 58 0.56 12.98 2.07
N PHE A 59 1.08 11.97 2.76
CA PHE A 59 1.31 12.02 4.21
C PHE A 59 2.61 12.79 4.57
N ALA A 60 2.62 13.43 5.73
CA ALA A 60 3.66 14.35 6.20
C ALA A 60 5.06 13.72 6.32
N GLN A 61 5.17 12.39 6.37
CA GLN A 61 6.46 11.68 6.41
C GLN A 61 7.08 11.43 5.03
N LEU A 62 6.38 11.71 3.94
CA LEU A 62 6.92 11.50 2.59
C LEU A 62 8.24 12.28 2.32
N PRO A 63 8.44 13.53 2.80
CA PRO A 63 9.74 14.21 2.71
C PRO A 63 10.90 13.43 3.33
N GLN A 64 10.67 12.73 4.45
CA GLN A 64 11.68 11.90 5.08
C GLN A 64 12.07 10.73 4.18
N ILE A 65 11.09 10.07 3.57
CA ILE A 65 11.32 8.94 2.65
C ILE A 65 12.10 9.43 1.42
N LEU A 66 11.64 10.49 0.76
CA LEU A 66 12.30 11.06 -0.42
C LEU A 66 13.75 11.46 -0.10
N ALA A 67 13.96 12.24 0.97
CA ALA A 67 15.29 12.69 1.38
C ALA A 67 16.22 11.51 1.72
N GLY A 68 15.69 10.45 2.35
CA GLY A 68 16.44 9.23 2.66
C GLY A 68 16.98 8.50 1.42
N LEU A 69 16.40 8.75 0.25
CA LEU A 69 16.84 8.22 -1.04
C LEU A 69 17.57 9.27 -1.91
N GLY A 70 17.94 10.41 -1.33
CA GLY A 70 18.65 11.48 -2.03
C GLY A 70 17.78 12.25 -3.03
N ILE A 71 16.48 12.33 -2.78
CA ILE A 71 15.51 13.12 -3.55
C ILE A 71 15.15 14.35 -2.72
N ASP A 72 15.47 15.54 -3.23
CA ASP A 72 15.31 16.81 -2.50
C ASP A 72 14.15 17.69 -3.01
N SER A 73 13.36 17.14 -3.93
CA SER A 73 12.28 17.85 -4.61
C SER A 73 11.03 17.00 -4.71
N PHE A 74 9.88 17.65 -4.71
CA PHE A 74 8.57 17.02 -4.78
C PHE A 74 7.63 17.82 -5.68
N LEU A 75 7.05 17.18 -6.69
CA LEU A 75 6.09 17.77 -7.61
C LEU A 75 4.77 17.01 -7.49
N PHE A 76 3.67 17.75 -7.29
CA PHE A 76 2.36 17.17 -7.00
C PHE A 76 1.22 18.02 -7.55
N MET A 77 0.07 17.41 -7.86
CA MET A 77 -1.14 18.10 -8.33
C MET A 77 -2.27 18.04 -7.29
N ARG A 78 -2.46 16.92 -6.58
CA ARG A 78 -3.56 16.81 -5.60
C ARG A 78 -3.10 17.06 -4.17
N GLY A 79 -3.97 17.57 -3.31
CA GLY A 79 -3.66 17.70 -1.88
C GLY A 79 -3.20 19.07 -1.41
N MET A 80 -3.16 20.10 -2.26
CA MET A 80 -2.75 21.45 -1.85
C MET A 80 -3.82 22.12 -0.96
N PRO A 81 -3.54 22.42 0.33
CA PRO A 81 -4.47 23.17 1.18
C PRO A 81 -4.61 24.62 0.69
N VAL A 82 -5.83 25.17 0.75
CA VAL A 82 -6.14 26.51 0.21
C VAL A 82 -5.37 27.59 0.96
N GLU A 83 -5.26 27.47 2.28
CA GLU A 83 -4.53 28.42 3.13
C GLU A 83 -3.04 28.39 2.83
N LEU A 84 -2.50 27.19 2.54
CA LEU A 84 -1.10 27.02 2.17
C LEU A 84 -0.83 27.63 0.79
N ARG A 85 -1.70 27.37 -0.20
CA ARG A 85 -1.60 27.94 -1.55
C ARG A 85 -1.65 29.45 -1.53
N ASP A 86 -2.61 30.03 -0.82
CA ASP A 86 -2.79 31.48 -0.79
C ASP A 86 -1.63 32.16 -0.05
N LYS A 87 -1.06 31.49 0.97
CA LYS A 87 0.13 31.97 1.68
C LYS A 87 1.40 31.86 0.82
N THR A 88 1.67 30.69 0.26
CA THR A 88 3.00 30.34 -0.27
C THR A 88 3.09 30.48 -1.79
N GLY A 89 1.97 30.35 -2.49
CA GLY A 89 1.94 30.22 -3.94
C GLY A 89 2.13 28.76 -4.37
N ALA A 90 2.86 28.56 -5.46
CA ALA A 90 3.15 27.23 -6.00
C ALA A 90 4.37 26.55 -5.35
N VAL A 91 5.26 27.28 -4.68
CA VAL A 91 6.55 26.77 -4.20
C VAL A 91 6.70 26.96 -2.69
N PHE A 92 7.02 25.88 -1.98
CA PHE A 92 7.25 25.88 -0.54
C PHE A 92 8.22 24.77 -0.13
N VAL A 93 8.75 24.83 1.10
CA VAL A 93 9.53 23.74 1.69
C VAL A 93 8.58 22.83 2.47
N TRP A 94 8.46 21.57 2.05
CA TRP A 94 7.67 20.58 2.79
C TRP A 94 8.56 19.84 3.77
N GLN A 95 8.23 19.95 5.06
CA GLN A 95 9.00 19.39 6.16
C GLN A 95 8.24 18.27 6.87
N SER A 96 8.90 17.13 7.00
CA SER A 96 8.40 16.00 7.78
C SER A 96 8.61 16.17 9.29
N PRO A 97 7.89 15.42 10.14
CA PRO A 97 8.01 15.50 11.61
C PRO A 97 9.43 15.33 12.16
N ASN A 98 10.30 14.57 11.49
CA ASN A 98 11.70 14.40 11.89
C ASN A 98 12.62 15.57 11.47
N GLY A 99 12.09 16.57 10.76
CA GLY A 99 12.81 17.73 10.26
C GLY A 99 13.38 17.60 8.84
N SER A 100 13.29 16.43 8.18
CA SER A 100 13.69 16.29 6.77
C SER A 100 12.83 17.18 5.87
N GLN A 101 13.42 17.69 4.79
CA GLN A 101 12.79 18.68 3.93
C GLN A 101 12.96 18.34 2.45
N VAL A 102 11.95 18.67 1.66
CA VAL A 102 12.00 18.69 0.19
C VAL A 102 11.43 19.99 -0.33
N LEU A 103 11.95 20.48 -1.47
CA LEU A 103 11.38 21.61 -2.19
C LEU A 103 10.14 21.14 -2.96
N ALA A 104 8.97 21.62 -2.57
CA ALA A 104 7.70 21.24 -3.15
C ALA A 104 7.25 22.26 -4.22
N THR A 105 6.77 21.74 -5.35
CA THR A 105 6.13 22.52 -6.42
C THR A 105 4.72 21.96 -6.66
N PHE A 106 3.72 22.81 -6.43
CA PHE A 106 2.32 22.52 -6.71
C PHE A 106 1.99 22.79 -8.18
N LEU A 107 1.54 21.75 -8.89
CA LEU A 107 1.11 21.79 -10.28
C LEU A 107 -0.37 22.14 -10.36
N ARG A 108 -0.71 23.41 -10.15
CA ARG A 108 -2.11 23.86 -10.07
C ARG A 108 -2.94 23.51 -11.32
N GLU A 109 -2.38 23.68 -12.51
CA GLU A 109 -3.05 23.34 -13.78
C GLU A 109 -2.83 21.86 -14.17
N GLY A 110 -2.38 21.04 -13.23
CA GLY A 110 -2.11 19.62 -13.41
C GLY A 110 -0.84 19.30 -14.18
N TYR A 111 -0.72 18.04 -14.58
CA TYR A 111 0.40 17.50 -15.35
C TYR A 111 0.17 17.56 -16.86
N PHE A 112 -0.77 18.40 -17.31
CA PHE A 112 -1.20 18.48 -18.70
C PHE A 112 -1.48 19.89 -19.29
N PRO A 113 -0.98 21.00 -18.72
CA PRO A 113 -1.35 22.34 -19.23
C PRO A 113 -1.00 22.57 -20.70
N LEU A 114 0.01 21.86 -21.25
CA LEU A 114 0.38 21.94 -22.66
C LEU A 114 0.05 20.67 -23.47
N GLY A 115 -0.64 19.69 -22.90
CA GLY A 115 -0.97 18.43 -23.60
C GLY A 115 -1.72 18.68 -24.92
N ALA A 116 -2.68 19.59 -24.88
CA ALA A 116 -3.52 20.00 -26.03
C ALA A 116 -3.11 21.35 -26.63
N LEU A 117 -1.86 21.80 -26.45
CA LEU A 117 -1.39 23.10 -27.00
C LEU A 117 -1.66 23.20 -28.51
N GLY A 118 -2.36 24.23 -28.97
CA GLY A 118 -2.69 24.38 -30.40
C GLY A 118 -3.83 23.49 -30.93
N GLN A 119 -4.49 22.71 -30.08
CA GLN A 119 -5.58 21.81 -30.47
C GLN A 119 -6.95 22.40 -30.07
N GLU A 120 -8.01 22.06 -30.81
CA GLU A 120 -9.37 22.57 -30.54
C GLU A 120 -9.96 21.98 -29.25
N SER A 121 -9.89 20.66 -29.10
CA SER A 121 -10.35 19.97 -27.90
C SER A 121 -9.21 19.77 -26.91
N PHE A 122 -9.51 19.88 -25.63
CA PHE A 122 -8.60 19.51 -24.54
C PHE A 122 -8.47 17.99 -24.36
N HIS A 123 -9.51 17.24 -24.74
CA HIS A 123 -9.50 15.77 -24.73
C HIS A 123 -9.36 15.26 -26.16
N GLY A 124 -8.33 14.46 -26.44
CA GLY A 124 -8.14 13.87 -27.76
C GLY A 124 -6.83 13.11 -27.90
N ARG A 125 -6.71 12.42 -29.03
CA ARG A 125 -5.44 11.91 -29.54
C ARG A 125 -4.93 12.86 -30.62
N TYR A 126 -3.71 13.36 -30.44
CA TYR A 126 -3.12 14.40 -31.28
C TYR A 126 -1.98 13.88 -32.16
N ASP A 127 -1.76 12.55 -32.21
CA ASP A 127 -0.74 11.96 -33.05
C ASP A 127 -0.96 12.29 -34.53
N GLY A 128 0.03 12.94 -35.15
CA GLY A 128 -0.02 13.38 -36.54
C GLY A 128 -0.93 14.59 -36.83
N LEU A 129 -1.45 15.27 -35.80
CA LEU A 129 -2.23 16.51 -35.95
C LEU A 129 -1.34 17.74 -35.73
N ALA A 130 -1.23 18.59 -36.75
CA ALA A 130 -0.56 19.88 -36.60
C ALA A 130 -1.40 20.82 -35.72
N GLY A 131 -0.83 21.30 -34.62
CA GLY A 131 -1.46 22.34 -33.82
C GLY A 131 -1.48 23.68 -34.53
N ARG A 132 -2.48 24.49 -34.22
CA ARG A 132 -2.62 25.85 -34.74
C ARG A 132 -2.00 26.86 -33.79
N THR A 133 -1.15 27.73 -34.30
CA THR A 133 -0.41 28.75 -33.54
C THR A 133 -1.33 29.73 -32.80
N ASP A 134 -2.44 30.13 -33.42
CA ASP A 134 -3.42 31.04 -32.80
C ASP A 134 -4.09 30.41 -31.56
N LEU A 135 -4.47 29.13 -31.67
CA LEU A 135 -5.00 28.36 -30.54
C LEU A 135 -3.93 28.09 -29.47
N ALA A 136 -2.69 27.85 -29.88
CA ALA A 136 -1.57 27.65 -28.96
C ALA A 136 -1.33 28.91 -28.13
N GLN A 137 -1.30 30.07 -28.79
CA GLN A 137 -1.13 31.37 -28.16
C GLN A 137 -2.26 31.69 -27.18
N GLN A 138 -3.51 31.42 -27.58
CA GLN A 138 -4.67 31.58 -26.71
C GLN A 138 -4.57 30.69 -25.46
N ARG A 139 -4.37 29.38 -25.64
CA ARG A 139 -4.29 28.42 -24.52
C ARG A 139 -3.16 28.74 -23.56
N LEU A 140 -2.00 29.14 -24.08
CA LEU A 140 -0.88 29.56 -23.25
C LEU A 140 -1.22 30.81 -22.43
N ASN A 141 -1.82 31.83 -23.06
CA ASN A 141 -2.27 33.03 -22.35
C ASN A 141 -3.25 32.71 -21.23
N ASP A 142 -4.25 31.89 -21.51
CA ASP A 142 -5.27 31.50 -20.53
C ASP A 142 -4.64 30.73 -19.35
N THR A 143 -3.69 29.84 -19.65
CA THR A 143 -2.95 29.08 -18.63
C THR A 143 -2.11 30.00 -17.76
N LEU A 144 -1.33 30.90 -18.36
CA LEU A 144 -0.51 31.86 -17.63
C LEU A 144 -1.37 32.81 -16.78
N ALA A 145 -2.52 33.26 -17.29
CA ALA A 145 -3.45 34.10 -16.54
C ALA A 145 -4.00 33.40 -15.29
N ARG A 146 -4.28 32.09 -15.37
CA ARG A 146 -4.70 31.30 -14.21
C ARG A 146 -3.57 31.02 -13.22
N LEU A 147 -2.33 30.90 -13.69
CA LEU A 147 -1.15 30.66 -12.86
C LEU A 147 -0.61 31.92 -12.18
N ALA A 148 -0.74 33.09 -12.82
CA ALA A 148 -0.17 34.36 -12.37
C ALA A 148 -0.51 34.76 -10.91
N PRO A 149 -1.72 34.52 -10.38
CA PRO A 149 -2.03 34.87 -8.98
C PRO A 149 -1.24 34.07 -7.94
N PHE A 150 -0.72 32.89 -8.31
CA PHE A 150 -0.12 31.93 -7.38
C PHE A 150 1.38 31.70 -7.62
N HIS A 151 1.88 32.02 -8.80
CA HIS A 151 3.30 31.92 -9.09
C HIS A 151 4.04 33.20 -8.69
N LYS A 152 4.98 33.06 -7.75
CA LYS A 152 5.79 34.17 -7.25
C LYS A 152 7.21 34.18 -7.84
N GLU A 153 7.63 33.06 -8.38
CA GLU A 153 8.95 32.83 -8.95
C GLU A 153 8.96 33.07 -10.47
N PRO A 154 10.09 33.54 -11.04
CA PRO A 154 10.19 33.83 -12.48
C PRO A 154 10.34 32.56 -13.35
N VAL A 155 10.25 31.38 -12.76
CA VAL A 155 10.43 30.09 -13.43
C VAL A 155 9.16 29.26 -13.26
N LEU A 156 8.54 28.91 -14.38
CA LEU A 156 7.32 28.12 -14.47
C LEU A 156 7.65 26.72 -15.01
N VAL A 157 6.91 25.72 -14.54
CA VAL A 157 6.88 24.39 -15.15
C VAL A 157 5.52 24.18 -15.79
N LEU A 158 5.51 23.84 -17.08
CA LEU A 158 4.31 23.61 -17.85
C LEU A 158 4.39 22.23 -18.50
N PRO A 159 3.93 21.16 -17.82
CA PRO A 159 3.99 19.82 -18.38
C PRO A 159 3.25 19.71 -19.72
N ALA A 160 3.93 19.13 -20.71
CA ALA A 160 3.41 18.89 -22.06
C ALA A 160 3.05 17.41 -22.23
N GLY A 161 1.97 17.01 -21.57
CA GLY A 161 1.51 15.62 -21.54
C GLY A 161 0.08 15.53 -21.02
N GLY A 162 -0.31 14.35 -20.57
CA GLY A 162 -1.63 14.03 -20.04
C GLY A 162 -1.84 12.52 -20.05
N ASP A 163 -2.99 12.07 -19.54
CA ASP A 163 -3.29 10.65 -19.42
C ASP A 163 -3.24 9.97 -20.78
N HIS A 164 -2.28 9.05 -20.94
CA HIS A 164 -2.12 8.24 -22.14
C HIS A 164 -1.98 9.04 -23.44
N LEU A 165 -1.57 10.33 -23.35
CA LEU A 165 -1.36 11.15 -24.54
C LEU A 165 -0.10 10.69 -25.29
N PRO A 166 -0.14 10.61 -26.63
CA PRO A 166 1.04 10.32 -27.42
C PRO A 166 2.04 11.49 -27.32
N ALA A 167 3.32 11.17 -27.52
CA ALA A 167 4.32 12.20 -27.74
C ALA A 167 3.97 12.99 -29.01
N ARG A 168 4.11 14.31 -28.93
CA ARG A 168 3.75 15.23 -30.00
C ARG A 168 5.00 15.74 -30.72
N ASP A 169 5.04 15.56 -32.03
CA ASP A 169 6.14 15.98 -32.90
C ASP A 169 6.03 17.45 -33.34
N ASP A 170 4.84 18.05 -33.25
CA ASP A 170 4.56 19.44 -33.59
C ASP A 170 4.94 20.46 -32.50
N LEU A 171 5.19 20.01 -31.27
CA LEU A 171 5.44 20.91 -30.13
C LEU A 171 6.67 21.80 -30.32
N ALA A 172 7.74 21.27 -30.94
CA ALA A 172 8.97 22.04 -31.13
C ALA A 172 8.73 23.27 -32.02
N GLU A 173 8.08 23.07 -33.16
CA GLU A 173 7.74 24.15 -34.09
C GLU A 173 6.75 25.15 -33.46
N LEU A 174 5.75 24.67 -32.73
CA LEU A 174 4.80 25.55 -32.04
C LEU A 174 5.49 26.42 -30.99
N VAL A 175 6.42 25.87 -30.21
CA VAL A 175 7.18 26.63 -29.21
C VAL A 175 8.05 27.68 -29.88
N ASP A 176 8.71 27.37 -30.99
CA ASP A 176 9.50 28.34 -31.75
C ASP A 176 8.62 29.50 -32.24
N GLN A 177 7.47 29.21 -32.84
CA GLN A 177 6.51 30.23 -33.29
C GLN A 177 5.95 31.10 -32.15
N LEU A 178 5.70 30.50 -30.98
CA LEU A 178 5.26 31.23 -29.80
C LEU A 178 6.36 32.16 -29.26
N ASN A 179 7.62 31.71 -29.25
CA ASN A 179 8.76 32.51 -28.85
C ASN A 179 9.05 33.67 -29.84
N GLU A 180 8.78 33.49 -31.13
CA GLU A 180 8.91 34.57 -32.12
C GLU A 180 7.88 35.69 -31.91
N SER A 181 6.68 35.33 -31.47
CA SER A 181 5.55 36.26 -31.32
C SER A 181 5.40 36.87 -29.92
N ARG A 182 6.26 36.47 -28.96
CA ARG A 182 6.14 36.83 -27.55
C ARG A 182 7.48 37.25 -26.92
N HIS A 183 7.45 38.22 -26.01
CA HIS A 183 8.66 38.75 -25.36
C HIS A 183 8.57 38.85 -23.82
N ASP A 184 7.40 38.60 -23.22
CA ASP A 184 7.20 38.60 -21.76
C ASP A 184 7.66 37.30 -21.09
N ILE A 185 7.66 36.18 -21.83
CA ILE A 185 8.17 34.89 -21.37
C ILE A 185 8.97 34.21 -22.48
N GLU A 186 9.91 33.35 -22.09
CA GLU A 186 10.67 32.48 -22.99
C GLU A 186 10.32 31.02 -22.67
N LEU A 187 9.79 30.31 -23.65
CA LEU A 187 9.48 28.89 -23.53
C LEU A 187 10.72 28.06 -23.88
N ARG A 188 11.09 27.12 -23.00
CA ARG A 188 12.21 26.21 -23.20
C ARG A 188 11.80 24.77 -22.91
N PHE A 189 12.21 23.85 -23.78
CA PHE A 189 12.11 22.41 -23.49
C PHE A 189 13.13 22.01 -22.44
N GLY A 190 12.69 21.22 -21.46
CA GLY A 190 13.53 20.68 -20.41
C GLY A 190 12.81 19.63 -19.59
N GLY A 191 13.56 18.90 -18.76
CA GLY A 191 13.03 18.01 -17.74
C GLY A 191 12.71 18.72 -16.43
N PHE A 192 12.16 17.97 -15.47
CA PHE A 192 11.92 18.52 -14.13
C PHE A 192 13.21 18.88 -13.40
N GLU A 193 14.33 18.21 -13.67
CA GLU A 193 15.63 18.60 -13.12
C GLU A 193 16.09 19.97 -13.61
N ASP A 194 15.87 20.29 -14.89
CA ASP A 194 16.22 21.60 -15.47
C ASP A 194 15.37 22.71 -14.85
N TYR A 195 14.07 22.44 -14.64
CA TYR A 195 13.16 23.33 -13.92
C TYR A 195 13.64 23.55 -12.48
N LEU A 196 13.93 22.49 -11.74
CA LEU A 196 14.36 22.57 -10.34
C LEU A 196 15.70 23.30 -10.20
N GLN A 197 16.63 23.11 -11.15
CA GLN A 197 17.89 23.84 -11.18
C GLN A 197 17.65 25.34 -11.35
N GLN A 198 16.81 25.73 -12.32
CA GLN A 198 16.48 27.14 -12.56
C GLN A 198 15.69 27.76 -11.41
N LEU A 199 14.76 27.01 -10.81
CA LEU A 199 14.01 27.44 -9.64
C LEU A 199 14.94 27.69 -8.45
N LYS A 200 15.82 26.73 -8.12
CA LYS A 200 16.80 26.88 -7.04
C LYS A 200 17.73 28.08 -7.27
N ALA A 201 18.14 28.31 -8.52
CA ALA A 201 18.92 29.49 -8.88
C ALA A 201 18.13 30.80 -8.70
N ALA A 202 16.86 30.83 -9.14
CA ALA A 202 15.98 31.99 -9.02
C ALA A 202 15.61 32.33 -7.57
N LEU A 203 15.56 31.33 -6.69
CA LEU A 203 15.37 31.54 -5.26
C LEU A 203 16.57 32.26 -4.62
N ALA A 204 17.77 32.18 -5.20
CA ALA A 204 18.98 32.91 -4.76
C ALA A 204 19.27 32.83 -3.25
N GLY A 205 18.95 31.69 -2.61
CA GLY A 205 19.11 31.49 -1.16
C GLY A 205 17.95 32.02 -0.30
N ARG A 206 16.93 32.64 -0.89
CA ARG A 206 15.64 32.89 -0.21
C ARG A 206 14.99 31.55 0.09
N LEU A 207 14.75 31.29 1.38
CA LEU A 207 14.00 30.11 1.80
C LEU A 207 12.51 30.36 1.55
N PRO A 208 11.83 29.50 0.77
CA PRO A 208 10.37 29.49 0.72
C PRO A 208 9.79 29.23 2.12
N ASP A 209 8.51 29.54 2.29
CA ASP A 209 7.78 29.18 3.50
C ASP A 209 7.89 27.68 3.78
N VAL A 210 8.03 27.33 5.06
CA VAL A 210 8.03 25.93 5.51
C VAL A 210 6.60 25.52 5.87
N TYR A 211 6.21 24.35 5.39
CA TYR A 211 4.96 23.69 5.75
C TYR A 211 5.24 22.32 6.37
N SER A 212 4.56 22.02 7.47
CA SER A 212 4.58 20.71 8.13
C SER A 212 3.15 20.22 8.30
N GLY A 213 2.85 19.05 7.74
CA GLY A 213 1.51 18.49 7.74
C GLY A 213 1.28 17.62 6.50
N ASP A 214 0.14 16.93 6.49
CA ASP A 214 -0.32 16.16 5.35
C ASP A 214 -0.85 17.10 4.25
N LEU A 215 -0.61 16.74 2.99
CA LEU A 215 -1.16 17.44 1.84
C LEU A 215 -2.50 16.79 1.47
N LEU A 216 -3.55 17.31 2.11
CA LEU A 216 -4.93 16.81 2.05
C LEU A 216 -5.96 17.88 1.61
N GLY A 217 -5.51 18.94 0.96
CA GLY A 217 -6.39 19.96 0.40
C GLY A 217 -7.10 19.52 -0.89
N GLN A 218 -8.32 20.00 -1.08
CA GLN A 218 -9.21 19.62 -2.19
C GLN A 218 -9.75 20.80 -3.02
N ALA A 219 -9.25 22.01 -2.76
CA ALA A 219 -9.82 23.24 -3.33
C ALA A 219 -9.55 23.39 -4.83
N ASP A 220 -8.38 22.96 -5.31
CA ASP A 220 -8.01 23.02 -6.72
C ASP A 220 -8.22 21.68 -7.45
N HIS A 221 -8.02 20.56 -6.76
CA HIS A 221 -8.17 19.21 -7.30
C HIS A 221 -8.84 18.28 -6.27
N PRO A 222 -9.80 17.42 -6.67
CA PRO A 222 -10.43 16.50 -5.74
C PRO A 222 -9.44 15.44 -5.26
N LEU A 223 -9.59 14.98 -4.02
CA LEU A 223 -8.73 13.94 -3.45
C LEU A 223 -9.23 12.51 -3.67
N LEU A 224 -10.51 12.30 -3.98
CA LEU A 224 -11.06 10.97 -4.26
C LEU A 224 -10.93 9.98 -3.08
N ARG A 225 -11.08 10.44 -1.84
CA ARG A 225 -10.82 9.64 -0.61
C ARG A 225 -11.62 8.33 -0.49
N ASN A 226 -12.75 8.21 -1.18
CA ASN A 226 -13.58 7.01 -1.16
C ASN A 226 -12.91 5.76 -1.74
N VAL A 227 -11.81 5.94 -2.49
CA VAL A 227 -10.93 4.86 -2.95
C VAL A 227 -10.32 4.02 -1.82
N LEU A 228 -10.35 4.51 -0.57
CA LEU A 228 -9.95 3.73 0.60
C LEU A 228 -10.90 2.55 0.88
N SER A 229 -12.15 2.64 0.42
CA SER A 229 -13.21 1.65 0.68
C SER A 229 -13.64 0.86 -0.57
N SER A 230 -13.31 1.35 -1.77
CA SER A 230 -13.53 0.63 -3.03
C SER A 230 -12.76 -0.69 -3.04
N ARG A 231 -13.40 -1.77 -3.52
CA ARG A 231 -12.76 -3.10 -3.69
C ARG A 231 -11.97 -3.50 -2.45
N ILE A 232 -12.65 -3.54 -1.30
CA ILE A 232 -12.02 -3.80 0.01
C ILE A 232 -11.24 -5.13 0.04
N ASP A 233 -11.63 -6.09 -0.80
CA ASP A 233 -10.90 -7.32 -1.07
C ASP A 233 -9.44 -7.07 -1.49
N LEU A 234 -9.18 -6.06 -2.33
CA LEU A 234 -7.82 -5.67 -2.72
C LEU A 234 -7.03 -5.13 -1.52
N LYS A 235 -7.66 -4.35 -0.64
CA LYS A 235 -7.00 -3.78 0.55
C LYS A 235 -6.67 -4.87 1.58
N ILE A 236 -7.56 -5.86 1.76
CA ILE A 236 -7.33 -7.02 2.61
C ILE A 236 -6.15 -7.85 2.07
N LEU A 237 -6.15 -8.17 0.78
CA LEU A 237 -5.06 -8.91 0.12
C LEU A 237 -3.74 -8.14 0.19
N ASN A 238 -3.78 -6.83 -0.04
CA ASN A 238 -2.62 -5.96 0.07
C ASN A 238 -2.06 -5.94 1.51
N HIS A 239 -2.91 -5.85 2.52
CA HIS A 239 -2.49 -5.92 3.92
C HIS A 239 -1.81 -7.26 4.23
N GLN A 240 -2.40 -8.38 3.79
CA GLN A 240 -1.85 -9.71 3.98
C GLN A 240 -0.49 -9.86 3.27
N ALA A 241 -0.41 -9.50 1.99
CA ALA A 241 0.81 -9.61 1.18
C ALA A 241 1.96 -8.74 1.75
N GLN A 242 1.71 -7.47 2.07
CA GLN A 242 2.72 -6.59 2.65
C GLN A 242 3.16 -7.05 4.04
N SER A 243 2.23 -7.55 4.87
CA SER A 243 2.55 -8.06 6.21
C SER A 243 3.39 -9.33 6.15
N LEU A 244 3.09 -10.25 5.23
CA LEU A 244 3.91 -11.44 5.00
C LEU A 244 5.31 -11.07 4.53
N LEU A 245 5.44 -10.22 3.50
CA LEU A 245 6.74 -9.85 2.95
C LEU A 245 7.62 -9.10 3.96
N SER A 246 7.18 -7.92 4.38
CA SER A 246 7.99 -7.01 5.21
C SER A 246 7.99 -7.41 6.69
N GLY A 247 6.92 -8.02 7.18
CA GLY A 247 6.73 -8.32 8.59
C GLY A 247 7.10 -9.73 9.00
N ILE A 248 7.25 -10.68 8.07
CA ILE A 248 7.54 -12.09 8.40
C ILE A 248 8.72 -12.62 7.57
N VAL A 249 8.61 -12.61 6.24
CA VAL A 249 9.61 -13.20 5.33
C VAL A 249 10.95 -12.51 5.48
N GLU A 250 11.01 -11.19 5.37
CA GLU A 250 12.29 -10.48 5.45
C GLU A 250 12.95 -10.57 6.82
N PRO A 251 12.25 -10.39 7.95
CA PRO A 251 12.81 -10.65 9.28
C PRO A 251 13.35 -12.08 9.42
N LEU A 252 12.61 -13.09 8.94
CA LEU A 252 13.05 -14.49 8.98
C LEU A 252 14.33 -14.69 8.15
N LEU A 253 14.38 -14.17 6.92
CA LEU A 253 15.55 -14.29 6.06
C LEU A 253 16.75 -13.52 6.60
N ALA A 254 16.55 -12.33 7.17
CA ALA A 254 17.59 -11.57 7.83
C ALA A 254 18.16 -12.33 9.03
N TRP A 255 17.29 -12.92 9.84
CA TRP A 255 17.68 -13.77 10.97
C TRP A 255 18.45 -15.01 10.50
N CYS A 256 17.96 -15.76 9.52
CA CYS A 256 18.65 -16.91 8.94
C CYS A 256 20.06 -16.55 8.46
N ARG A 257 20.21 -15.43 7.74
CA ARG A 257 21.52 -14.92 7.31
C ARG A 257 22.44 -14.62 8.49
N ALA A 258 21.94 -13.94 9.52
CA ALA A 258 22.71 -13.64 10.73
C ALA A 258 23.17 -14.91 11.46
N GLN A 259 22.42 -16.00 11.36
CA GLN A 259 22.76 -17.32 11.92
C GLN A 259 23.61 -18.20 10.99
N ASN A 260 24.05 -17.69 9.84
CA ASN A 260 24.75 -18.44 8.79
C ASN A 260 23.95 -19.65 8.26
N LEU A 261 22.63 -19.56 8.27
CA LEU A 261 21.74 -20.57 7.70
C LEU A 261 21.52 -20.30 6.19
N PRO A 262 21.30 -21.36 5.38
CA PRO A 262 20.95 -21.18 3.98
C PRO A 262 19.66 -20.39 3.84
N VAL A 263 19.66 -19.43 2.93
CA VAL A 263 18.48 -18.62 2.60
C VAL A 263 18.07 -18.83 1.16
N VAL A 264 16.79 -18.63 0.87
CA VAL A 264 16.26 -18.65 -0.50
C VAL A 264 16.98 -17.62 -1.39
N ASP A 265 16.93 -17.87 -2.70
CA ASP A 265 17.46 -16.96 -3.70
C ASP A 265 16.79 -15.58 -3.58
N ALA A 266 17.61 -14.52 -3.56
CA ALA A 266 17.15 -13.15 -3.55
C ALA A 266 16.26 -12.81 -4.75
N ALA A 267 16.41 -13.52 -5.88
CA ALA A 267 15.55 -13.37 -7.05
C ALA A 267 14.07 -13.69 -6.73
N ILE A 268 13.80 -14.69 -5.89
CA ILE A 268 12.42 -15.05 -5.51
C ILE A 268 11.78 -13.94 -4.68
N LEU A 269 12.54 -13.39 -3.71
CA LEU A 269 12.10 -12.25 -2.91
C LEU A 269 11.86 -11.02 -3.80
N GLN A 270 12.74 -10.77 -4.78
CA GLN A 270 12.57 -9.67 -5.73
C GLN A 270 11.32 -9.86 -6.59
N THR A 271 11.01 -11.08 -7.04
CA THR A 271 9.78 -11.38 -7.80
C THR A 271 8.54 -11.05 -6.98
N ALA A 272 8.51 -11.45 -5.70
CA ALA A 272 7.39 -11.14 -4.82
C ALA A 272 7.23 -9.62 -4.59
N TRP A 273 8.33 -8.89 -4.37
CA TRP A 273 8.28 -7.42 -4.29
C TRP A 273 7.82 -6.78 -5.59
N ASP A 274 8.35 -7.21 -6.74
CA ASP A 274 7.96 -6.65 -8.05
C ASP A 274 6.48 -6.89 -8.35
N ALA A 275 5.92 -8.04 -7.97
CA ALA A 275 4.50 -8.35 -8.11
C ALA A 275 3.64 -7.46 -7.19
N LEU A 276 4.06 -7.31 -5.92
CA LEU A 276 3.37 -6.43 -4.97
C LEU A 276 3.35 -4.97 -5.44
N LEU A 277 4.50 -4.44 -5.86
CA LEU A 277 4.64 -3.04 -6.26
C LEU A 277 3.88 -2.70 -7.55
N LYS A 278 3.64 -3.67 -8.44
CA LYS A 278 2.77 -3.49 -9.60
C LYS A 278 1.33 -3.18 -9.17
N ASN A 279 0.82 -3.90 -8.17
CA ASN A 279 -0.51 -3.63 -7.60
C ASN A 279 -0.57 -2.33 -6.80
N HIS A 280 0.55 -1.67 -6.52
CA HIS A 280 0.58 -0.42 -5.76
C HIS A 280 0.48 0.83 -6.63
N ALA A 281 0.48 0.69 -7.96
CA ALA A 281 0.08 1.78 -8.82
C ALA A 281 -1.29 2.31 -8.36
N HIS A 282 -1.44 3.64 -8.31
CA HIS A 282 -2.60 4.28 -7.69
C HIS A 282 -3.93 3.72 -8.21
N ASP A 283 -4.16 3.65 -9.53
CA ASP A 283 -5.41 3.12 -10.11
C ASP A 283 -5.69 1.65 -9.80
N ASP A 284 -4.65 0.83 -9.61
CA ASP A 284 -4.75 -0.58 -9.24
C ASP A 284 -5.18 -0.69 -7.77
N ILE A 285 -4.39 -0.16 -6.82
CA ILE A 285 -4.68 -0.32 -5.38
C ILE A 285 -5.93 0.46 -4.94
N CYS A 286 -6.20 1.60 -5.58
CA CYS A 286 -7.40 2.40 -5.35
C CYS A 286 -8.67 1.73 -5.87
N GLY A 287 -8.58 0.60 -6.57
CA GLY A 287 -9.77 -0.15 -6.99
C GLY A 287 -10.68 0.65 -7.93
N CYS A 288 -10.11 1.54 -8.74
CA CYS A 288 -10.82 2.48 -9.62
C CYS A 288 -10.54 2.21 -11.12
N SER A 289 -10.22 0.95 -11.43
CA SER A 289 -10.04 0.45 -12.80
C SER A 289 -11.20 -0.48 -13.21
N VAL A 290 -11.14 -0.98 -14.44
CA VAL A 290 -12.08 -2.00 -14.94
C VAL A 290 -11.85 -3.35 -14.25
N ASP A 291 -12.86 -4.23 -14.28
CA ASP A 291 -12.81 -5.51 -13.58
C ASP A 291 -11.63 -6.40 -13.99
N GLU A 292 -11.25 -6.39 -15.27
CA GLU A 292 -10.14 -7.17 -15.80
C GLU A 292 -8.80 -6.79 -15.14
N VAL A 293 -8.57 -5.51 -14.88
CA VAL A 293 -7.36 -5.04 -14.16
C VAL A 293 -7.32 -5.65 -12.77
N HIS A 294 -8.45 -5.65 -12.08
CA HIS A 294 -8.53 -6.13 -10.70
C HIS A 294 -8.54 -7.67 -10.59
N VAL A 295 -8.95 -8.39 -11.64
CA VAL A 295 -8.70 -9.84 -11.73
C VAL A 295 -7.20 -10.12 -11.72
N ASP A 296 -6.43 -9.34 -12.47
CA ASP A 296 -4.96 -9.46 -12.48
C ASP A 296 -4.34 -9.01 -11.16
N ASP A 297 -4.87 -7.97 -10.52
CA ASP A 297 -4.39 -7.52 -9.20
C ASP A 297 -4.57 -8.61 -8.15
N VAL A 298 -5.75 -9.22 -8.08
CA VAL A 298 -6.02 -10.34 -7.16
C VAL A 298 -5.05 -11.49 -7.42
N GLN A 299 -4.79 -11.81 -8.69
CA GLN A 299 -3.83 -12.87 -9.04
C GLN A 299 -2.41 -12.52 -8.59
N ARG A 300 -1.96 -11.28 -8.80
CA ARG A 300 -0.65 -10.80 -8.34
C ARG A 300 -0.53 -10.84 -6.81
N PHE A 301 -1.56 -10.47 -6.06
CA PHE A 301 -1.53 -10.63 -4.60
C PHE A 301 -1.43 -12.09 -4.15
N ARG A 302 -2.19 -12.99 -4.80
CA ARG A 302 -2.10 -14.43 -4.52
C ARG A 302 -0.73 -15.01 -4.84
N GLU A 303 -0.10 -14.55 -5.92
CA GLU A 303 1.29 -14.90 -6.24
C GLU A 303 2.25 -14.46 -5.12
N VAL A 304 2.14 -13.21 -4.66
CA VAL A 304 2.97 -12.70 -3.55
C VAL A 304 2.78 -13.55 -2.28
N ILE A 305 1.54 -13.81 -1.89
CA ILE A 305 1.22 -14.61 -0.70
C ILE A 305 1.80 -16.03 -0.84
N SER A 306 1.60 -16.68 -1.98
CA SER A 306 2.10 -18.04 -2.24
C SER A 306 3.63 -18.11 -2.21
N LEU A 307 4.30 -17.11 -2.80
CA LEU A 307 5.76 -17.01 -2.75
C LEU A 307 6.25 -16.80 -1.31
N CYS A 308 5.56 -15.99 -0.51
CA CYS A 308 5.91 -15.79 0.90
C CYS A 308 5.76 -17.08 1.70
N GLU A 309 4.64 -17.78 1.57
CA GLU A 309 4.37 -19.05 2.25
C GLU A 309 5.42 -20.10 1.87
N GLU A 310 5.76 -20.21 0.59
CA GLU A 310 6.79 -21.13 0.12
C GLU A 310 8.18 -20.78 0.66
N ILE A 311 8.52 -19.48 0.71
CA ILE A 311 9.78 -19.02 1.32
C ILE A 311 9.81 -19.42 2.80
N ILE A 312 8.74 -19.13 3.55
CA ILE A 312 8.63 -19.48 4.98
C ILE A 312 8.79 -20.99 5.17
N ASN A 313 8.04 -21.79 4.41
CA ASN A 313 8.07 -23.25 4.50
C ASN A 313 9.49 -23.78 4.25
N ARG A 314 10.14 -23.36 3.16
CA ARG A 314 11.52 -23.76 2.86
C ARG A 314 12.48 -23.36 3.97
N GLN A 315 12.38 -22.14 4.49
CA GLN A 315 13.28 -21.67 5.54
C GLN A 315 13.11 -22.47 6.83
N VAL A 316 11.86 -22.73 7.24
CA VAL A 316 11.57 -23.56 8.41
C VAL A 316 12.08 -24.98 8.21
N GLU A 317 11.92 -25.58 7.03
CA GLU A 317 12.47 -26.91 6.72
C GLU A 317 13.99 -26.96 6.86
N HIS A 318 14.71 -25.95 6.35
CA HIS A 318 16.16 -25.87 6.48
C HIS A 318 16.59 -25.72 7.94
N ILE A 319 15.90 -24.88 8.72
CA ILE A 319 16.16 -24.70 10.15
C ILE A 319 15.96 -26.03 10.88
N VAL A 320 14.82 -26.70 10.65
CA VAL A 320 14.48 -27.98 11.28
C VAL A 320 15.51 -29.04 10.94
N GLN A 321 15.88 -29.22 9.66
CA GLN A 321 16.86 -30.24 9.24
C GLN A 321 18.26 -30.02 9.83
N GLN A 322 18.69 -28.77 10.02
CA GLN A 322 20.04 -28.47 10.51
C GLN A 322 20.15 -28.38 12.03
N ARG A 323 19.07 -28.01 12.72
CA ARG A 323 19.09 -27.69 14.15
C ARG A 323 18.32 -28.68 15.02
N LEU A 324 17.44 -29.49 14.43
CA LEU A 324 16.59 -30.43 15.16
C LEU A 324 16.89 -31.86 14.72
N SER A 325 17.13 -32.75 15.69
CA SER A 325 17.19 -34.20 15.42
C SER A 325 15.84 -34.70 14.93
N ALA A 326 15.80 -35.76 14.11
CA ALA A 326 14.54 -36.41 13.75
C ALA A 326 13.79 -36.82 15.02
N ASN A 327 12.46 -36.63 15.03
CA ASN A 327 11.63 -37.13 16.10
C ASN A 327 11.29 -38.59 15.78
N GLU A 328 11.85 -39.54 16.53
CA GLU A 328 11.68 -40.97 16.28
C GLU A 328 10.38 -41.53 16.90
N ASN A 329 9.64 -40.72 17.67
CA ASN A 329 8.43 -41.15 18.36
C ASN A 329 7.17 -40.61 17.66
N SER A 330 6.32 -41.54 17.17
CA SER A 330 4.99 -41.27 16.56
C SER A 330 4.04 -40.50 17.49
N ARG A 331 4.29 -40.50 18.79
CA ARG A 331 3.44 -39.86 19.81
C ARG A 331 3.89 -38.46 20.22
N SER A 332 4.78 -37.86 19.42
CA SER A 332 5.21 -36.48 19.66
C SER A 332 5.49 -35.74 18.35
N THR A 333 5.34 -34.43 18.40
CA THR A 333 5.58 -33.54 17.26
C THR A 333 6.18 -32.23 17.75
N ARG A 334 6.90 -31.54 16.87
CA ARG A 334 7.56 -30.27 17.19
C ARG A 334 6.90 -29.14 16.43
N VAL A 335 6.64 -28.05 17.13
CA VAL A 335 6.11 -26.80 16.60
C VAL A 335 7.21 -25.76 16.66
N PHE A 336 7.65 -25.29 15.50
CA PHE A 336 8.60 -24.17 15.40
C PHE A 336 7.82 -22.86 15.44
N LEU A 337 8.20 -21.97 16.36
CA LEU A 337 7.56 -20.68 16.58
C LEU A 337 8.60 -19.58 16.43
N PHE A 338 8.37 -18.62 15.53
CA PHE A 338 9.27 -17.49 15.31
C PHE A 338 8.55 -16.17 15.63
N ASN A 339 9.22 -15.30 16.36
CA ASN A 339 8.80 -13.94 16.62
C ASN A 339 9.56 -12.99 15.67
N PRO A 340 8.88 -12.43 14.66
CA PRO A 340 9.50 -11.48 13.74
C PRO A 340 9.60 -10.05 14.30
N HIS A 341 9.05 -9.78 15.49
CA HIS A 341 9.08 -8.45 16.08
C HIS A 341 10.44 -8.16 16.74
N PRO A 342 10.89 -6.89 16.75
CA PRO A 342 12.11 -6.47 17.44
C PRO A 342 11.95 -6.31 18.96
N TRP A 343 10.86 -6.83 19.53
CA TRP A 343 10.60 -6.89 20.97
C TRP A 343 10.08 -8.28 21.35
N PRO A 344 10.25 -8.73 22.60
CA PRO A 344 9.70 -10.01 23.06
C PRO A 344 8.17 -9.97 23.03
N VAL A 345 7.55 -11.12 22.74
CA VAL A 345 6.09 -11.26 22.67
C VAL A 345 5.64 -12.42 23.53
N LYS A 346 4.59 -12.20 24.34
CA LYS A 346 3.84 -13.26 25.00
C LYS A 346 2.48 -13.38 24.35
N VAL A 347 2.17 -14.55 23.78
CA VAL A 347 0.99 -14.74 22.94
C VAL A 347 0.39 -16.15 23.09
N MET A 348 -0.93 -16.23 23.04
CA MET A 348 -1.62 -17.50 22.77
C MET A 348 -1.62 -17.76 21.27
N ARG A 349 -1.08 -18.90 20.83
CA ARG A 349 -1.04 -19.26 19.40
C ARG A 349 -1.84 -20.51 19.13
N ARG A 350 -2.79 -20.40 18.20
CA ARG A 350 -3.54 -21.54 17.65
C ARG A 350 -2.66 -22.28 16.65
N VAL A 351 -2.46 -23.57 16.86
CA VAL A 351 -1.65 -24.44 16.01
C VAL A 351 -2.41 -25.72 15.76
N ARG A 352 -2.41 -26.20 14.51
CA ARG A 352 -2.88 -27.54 14.18
C ARG A 352 -1.69 -28.48 14.14
N ILE A 353 -1.74 -29.53 14.93
CA ILE A 353 -0.73 -30.59 14.96
C ILE A 353 -1.34 -31.93 14.54
N LEU A 354 -0.53 -32.80 13.95
CA LEU A 354 -0.91 -34.16 13.59
C LEU A 354 0.03 -35.14 14.28
N MET A 355 -0.54 -36.11 15.02
CA MET A 355 0.18 -37.25 15.58
C MET A 355 -0.01 -38.45 14.65
N PRO A 356 1.06 -39.00 14.04
CA PRO A 356 0.97 -40.15 13.14
C PRO A 356 0.41 -41.40 13.83
N ASP A 357 -0.48 -42.11 13.13
CA ASP A 357 -0.86 -43.46 13.54
C ASP A 357 0.25 -44.45 13.19
N GLU A 358 0.59 -45.37 14.10
CA GLU A 358 1.63 -46.40 13.87
C GLU A 358 1.36 -47.30 12.64
N GLY A 359 0.09 -47.43 12.24
CA GLY A 359 -0.34 -48.21 11.06
C GLY A 359 -0.66 -47.38 9.81
N GLY A 360 -0.47 -46.05 9.84
CA GLY A 360 -0.76 -45.16 8.72
C GLY A 360 -2.19 -45.25 8.22
N GLU A 361 -2.38 -45.33 6.90
CA GLU A 361 -3.72 -45.36 6.25
C GLU A 361 -4.62 -46.47 6.78
N PHE A 362 -4.03 -47.63 7.07
CA PHE A 362 -4.74 -48.86 7.41
C PHE A 362 -4.84 -49.12 8.92
N SER A 363 -4.41 -48.17 9.77
CA SER A 363 -4.57 -48.24 11.24
C SER A 363 -6.04 -48.29 11.66
N GLN A 364 -6.31 -48.61 12.93
CA GLN A 364 -7.58 -48.21 13.55
C GLN A 364 -7.51 -46.71 13.94
N GLU A 365 -8.65 -46.08 14.18
CA GLU A 365 -8.66 -44.71 14.69
C GLU A 365 -7.91 -44.62 16.03
N SER A 366 -6.91 -43.75 16.10
CA SER A 366 -6.20 -43.46 17.36
C SER A 366 -7.13 -42.80 18.37
N GLU A 367 -7.02 -43.19 19.64
CA GLU A 367 -7.78 -42.58 20.72
C GLU A 367 -7.36 -41.12 20.95
N ALA A 368 -8.31 -40.26 21.33
CA ALA A 368 -7.97 -38.91 21.75
C ALA A 368 -7.29 -38.97 23.13
N ARG A 369 -6.06 -38.49 23.21
CA ARG A 369 -5.25 -38.40 24.44
C ARG A 369 -5.03 -36.96 24.89
N GLU A 370 -4.83 -36.77 26.18
CA GLU A 370 -4.33 -35.49 26.70
C GLU A 370 -2.93 -35.21 26.11
N LEU A 371 -2.60 -33.92 25.98
CA LEU A 371 -1.32 -33.48 25.44
C LEU A 371 -0.50 -32.81 26.54
N ALA A 372 0.81 -32.96 26.45
CA ALA A 372 1.79 -32.19 27.21
C ALA A 372 2.72 -31.45 26.24
N ALA A 373 3.14 -30.24 26.61
CA ALA A 373 4.06 -29.44 25.81
C ALA A 373 5.23 -28.95 26.66
N VAL A 374 6.42 -29.01 26.09
CA VAL A 374 7.64 -28.45 26.66
C VAL A 374 8.37 -27.62 25.60
N ASN A 375 9.00 -26.53 26.02
CA ASN A 375 9.84 -25.71 25.14
C ASN A 375 11.23 -26.34 24.92
N ALA A 376 12.11 -25.64 24.20
CA ALA A 376 13.45 -26.13 23.90
C ALA A 376 14.36 -26.25 25.15
N THR A 377 14.06 -25.55 26.25
CA THR A 377 14.79 -25.65 27.53
C THR A 377 14.24 -26.76 28.45
N GLY A 378 13.11 -27.37 28.07
CA GLY A 378 12.43 -28.42 28.83
C GLY A 378 11.42 -27.90 29.85
N GLU A 379 11.12 -26.61 29.85
CA GLU A 379 10.09 -26.00 30.68
C GLU A 379 8.70 -26.28 30.11
N THR A 380 7.72 -26.50 31.00
CA THR A 380 6.34 -26.77 30.63
C THR A 380 5.71 -25.54 29.94
N VAL A 381 5.10 -25.78 28.78
CA VAL A 381 4.30 -24.80 28.04
C VAL A 381 2.82 -25.11 28.28
N GLU A 382 2.06 -24.13 28.74
CA GLU A 382 0.61 -24.31 28.88
C GLU A 382 -0.03 -24.51 27.51
N LEU A 383 -0.88 -25.53 27.41
CA LEU A 383 -1.60 -25.85 26.19
C LEU A 383 -3.06 -26.17 26.46
N PHE A 384 -3.93 -25.82 25.51
CA PHE A 384 -5.35 -26.13 25.56
C PHE A 384 -5.77 -26.81 24.27
N VAL A 385 -6.33 -28.01 24.37
CA VAL A 385 -6.93 -28.70 23.22
C VAL A 385 -8.29 -28.06 22.93
N LEU A 386 -8.43 -27.45 21.75
CA LEU A 386 -9.67 -26.85 21.28
C LEU A 386 -10.57 -27.87 20.60
N SER A 387 -9.98 -28.69 19.73
CA SER A 387 -10.69 -29.70 18.96
C SER A 387 -9.74 -30.84 18.57
N THR A 388 -10.29 -32.01 18.28
CA THR A 388 -9.54 -33.14 17.73
C THR A 388 -10.35 -33.87 16.67
N ARG A 389 -9.68 -34.41 15.65
CA ARG A 389 -10.28 -35.18 14.57
C ARG A 389 -9.43 -36.41 14.27
N CYS A 390 -10.09 -37.54 14.03
CA CYS A 390 -9.48 -38.76 13.50
C CYS A 390 -10.54 -39.50 12.66
N LYS A 391 -10.20 -40.16 11.55
CA LYS A 391 -8.89 -40.08 10.88
C LYS A 391 -8.70 -38.76 10.15
N ASP A 392 -7.50 -38.21 10.24
CA ASP A 392 -7.09 -37.01 9.51
C ASP A 392 -5.82 -37.29 8.72
N ILE A 393 -5.57 -36.45 7.72
CA ILE A 393 -4.50 -36.63 6.75
C ILE A 393 -3.66 -35.35 6.63
N ARG A 394 -2.34 -35.51 6.69
CA ARG A 394 -1.38 -34.50 6.24
C ARG A 394 -0.68 -35.03 5.01
N ASN A 395 -0.93 -34.38 3.88
CA ASN A 395 -0.29 -34.71 2.62
C ASN A 395 0.89 -33.75 2.38
N ARG A 396 2.11 -34.27 2.40
CA ARG A 396 3.30 -33.61 1.85
C ARG A 396 3.65 -34.33 0.55
N TYR A 397 4.24 -33.63 -0.42
CA TYR A 397 4.41 -34.09 -1.81
C TYR A 397 4.90 -35.56 -1.98
N LEU A 398 5.71 -36.08 -1.06
CA LEU A 398 6.22 -37.46 -1.05
C LEU A 398 5.85 -38.27 0.20
N GLU A 399 5.11 -37.69 1.15
CA GLU A 399 4.82 -38.29 2.45
C GLU A 399 3.36 -38.03 2.83
N THR A 400 2.56 -39.09 2.82
CA THR A 400 1.20 -39.06 3.35
C THR A 400 1.21 -39.59 4.78
N THR A 401 0.95 -38.72 5.74
CA THR A 401 0.79 -39.08 7.15
C THR A 401 -0.69 -39.16 7.49
N TRP A 402 -1.15 -40.32 7.95
CA TRP A 402 -2.48 -40.50 8.55
C TRP A 402 -2.35 -40.48 10.07
N GLY A 403 -3.34 -39.90 10.74
CA GLY A 403 -3.28 -39.80 12.20
C GLY A 403 -4.45 -39.06 12.83
N ARG A 404 -4.28 -38.68 14.09
CA ARG A 404 -5.18 -37.79 14.81
C ARG A 404 -4.64 -36.37 14.79
N SER A 405 -5.48 -35.43 14.38
CA SER A 405 -5.16 -34.01 14.47
C SER A 405 -5.72 -33.39 15.75
N TYR A 406 -5.01 -32.39 16.22
CA TYR A 406 -5.39 -31.56 17.34
C TYR A 406 -5.27 -30.10 16.94
N GLU A 407 -6.30 -29.31 17.20
CA GLU A 407 -6.17 -27.86 17.28
C GLU A 407 -5.88 -27.49 18.72
N VAL A 408 -4.73 -26.84 18.94
CA VAL A 408 -4.26 -26.45 20.27
C VAL A 408 -4.01 -24.96 20.35
N LEU A 409 -4.23 -24.37 21.52
CA LEU A 409 -3.66 -23.07 21.90
C LEU A 409 -2.42 -23.30 22.75
N LEU A 410 -1.29 -22.69 22.39
CA LEU A 410 -0.05 -22.70 23.17
C LEU A 410 0.17 -21.31 23.80
N ASP A 411 0.39 -21.21 25.11
CA ASP A 411 0.86 -19.98 25.78
C ASP A 411 2.38 -19.90 25.68
N VAL A 412 2.89 -19.03 24.81
CA VAL A 412 4.32 -18.96 24.50
C VAL A 412 4.86 -17.56 24.68
N GLU A 413 6.08 -17.49 25.21
CA GLU A 413 6.87 -16.28 25.29
C GLU A 413 8.08 -16.42 24.36
N LEU A 414 8.18 -15.52 23.39
CA LEU A 414 9.22 -15.57 22.36
C LEU A 414 10.11 -14.32 22.47
N PRO A 415 11.44 -14.47 22.42
CA PRO A 415 12.36 -13.33 22.43
C PRO A 415 12.22 -12.49 21.15
N ALA A 416 12.67 -11.24 21.21
CA ALA A 416 12.76 -10.36 20.04
C ALA A 416 13.58 -11.00 18.91
N LEU A 417 13.07 -10.99 17.67
CA LEU A 417 13.71 -11.57 16.50
C LEU A 417 14.28 -12.97 16.76
N GLY A 418 13.52 -13.79 17.48
CA GLY A 418 13.96 -15.10 17.92
C GLY A 418 12.88 -16.16 17.79
N PHE A 419 13.22 -17.38 18.18
CA PHE A 419 12.35 -18.53 18.01
C PHE A 419 12.35 -19.41 19.25
N ASP A 420 11.38 -20.30 19.32
CA ASP A 420 11.34 -21.42 20.24
C ASP A 420 10.79 -22.66 19.51
N VAL A 421 11.07 -23.83 20.04
CA VAL A 421 10.58 -25.11 19.54
C VAL A 421 9.84 -25.81 20.65
N VAL A 422 8.52 -25.89 20.49
CA VAL A 422 7.65 -26.56 21.44
C VAL A 422 7.47 -28.00 21.00
N THR A 423 7.90 -28.95 21.84
CA THR A 423 7.63 -30.37 21.65
C THR A 423 6.32 -30.71 22.34
N VAL A 424 5.33 -31.10 21.54
CA VAL A 424 4.02 -31.56 22.02
C VAL A 424 3.99 -33.08 21.95
N SER A 425 3.57 -33.73 23.02
CA SER A 425 3.52 -35.21 23.13
C SER A 425 2.17 -35.66 23.68
N GLU A 426 1.70 -36.81 23.22
CA GLU A 426 0.53 -37.46 23.81
C GLU A 426 0.88 -38.11 25.15
N THR A 427 0.02 -37.94 26.16
CA THR A 427 0.14 -38.67 27.42
C THR A 427 -0.55 -40.04 27.34
N GLU A 428 -0.43 -40.84 28.39
CA GLU A 428 -1.21 -42.09 28.52
C GLU A 428 -2.67 -41.85 28.91
N GLN A 429 -3.05 -40.62 29.26
CA GLN A 429 -4.41 -40.32 29.72
C GLN A 429 -5.33 -40.04 28.52
N PRO A 430 -6.54 -40.62 28.50
CA PRO A 430 -7.53 -40.27 27.49
C PRO A 430 -7.94 -38.81 27.66
N LEU A 431 -8.09 -38.09 26.55
CA LEU A 431 -8.66 -36.75 26.56
C LEU A 431 -10.10 -36.88 27.07
N ALA A 432 -10.37 -36.32 28.24
CA ALA A 432 -11.73 -36.27 28.77
C ALA A 432 -12.66 -35.65 27.71
N ALA A 433 -13.88 -36.18 27.59
CA ALA A 433 -14.92 -35.58 26.75
C ALA A 433 -14.97 -34.08 27.03
N PRO A 434 -15.04 -33.23 25.99
CA PRO A 434 -14.67 -31.83 26.11
C PRO A 434 -15.39 -31.22 27.30
N LEU A 435 -14.62 -30.60 28.21
CA LEU A 435 -15.16 -29.57 29.10
C LEU A 435 -15.99 -28.69 28.18
N GLN A 436 -17.33 -28.73 28.35
CA GLN A 436 -18.27 -27.91 27.62
C GLN A 436 -17.64 -26.53 27.50
N ALA A 437 -17.55 -26.03 26.26
CA ALA A 437 -16.97 -24.73 25.94
C ALA A 437 -17.23 -23.79 27.11
N SER A 438 -16.17 -23.44 27.85
CA SER A 438 -16.30 -22.51 28.97
C SER A 438 -17.11 -21.34 28.41
N PRO A 439 -18.19 -20.92 29.10
CA PRO A 439 -19.14 -19.96 28.55
C PRO A 439 -18.34 -18.82 27.96
N GLN A 440 -18.57 -18.55 26.65
CA GLN A 440 -17.93 -17.47 25.91
C GLN A 440 -17.77 -16.30 26.88
N LYS A 441 -16.53 -16.00 27.28
CA LYS A 441 -16.29 -14.85 28.16
C LYS A 441 -16.91 -13.69 27.42
N LYS A 442 -17.94 -13.07 28.02
CA LYS A 442 -18.55 -11.85 27.46
C LYS A 442 -17.39 -10.93 27.12
N VAL A 443 -17.30 -10.55 25.84
CA VAL A 443 -16.33 -9.56 25.38
C VAL A 443 -16.44 -8.38 26.33
N PRO A 444 -15.36 -7.98 27.02
CA PRO A 444 -15.39 -6.84 27.93
C PRO A 444 -15.99 -5.64 27.20
N GLN A 445 -16.86 -4.88 27.88
CA GLN A 445 -17.50 -3.71 27.27
C GLN A 445 -16.48 -2.67 26.78
N GLU A 446 -15.25 -2.74 27.31
CA GLU A 446 -14.07 -1.95 26.95
C GLU A 446 -13.50 -2.31 25.56
N LEU A 447 -13.75 -3.52 25.05
CA LEU A 447 -13.34 -4.00 23.73
C LEU A 447 -14.35 -3.65 22.62
N LEU A 448 -15.49 -3.04 22.98
CA LEU A 448 -16.38 -2.34 22.04
C LEU A 448 -15.71 -1.00 21.68
N GLU A 449 -14.64 -1.09 20.88
CA GLU A 449 -14.01 0.10 20.32
C GLU A 449 -15.05 0.87 19.50
N SER A 450 -15.14 2.17 19.76
CA SER A 450 -15.95 3.08 18.97
C SER A 450 -15.27 3.24 17.62
N ILE A 451 -15.67 2.44 16.63
CA ILE A 451 -15.20 2.63 15.26
C ILE A 451 -15.84 3.91 14.75
N ARG A 452 -15.04 4.98 14.66
CA ARG A 452 -15.48 6.23 14.07
C ARG A 452 -15.53 6.04 12.55
N PHE A 453 -16.74 5.84 12.02
CA PHE A 453 -16.96 5.92 10.58
C PHE A 453 -17.19 7.37 10.21
N GLU A 454 -16.42 7.88 9.26
CA GLU A 454 -16.80 9.07 8.51
C GLU A 454 -17.45 8.56 7.23
N LEU A 455 -18.79 8.65 7.16
CA LEU A 455 -19.51 8.26 5.96
C LEU A 455 -19.36 9.39 4.95
N ASP A 456 -18.31 9.33 4.14
CA ASP A 456 -18.13 10.19 2.98
C ASP A 456 -19.00 9.60 1.84
N ALA A 457 -20.27 9.99 1.82
CA ALA A 457 -21.25 9.43 0.89
C ALA A 457 -20.95 9.90 -0.53
N ASP A 458 -20.37 9.00 -1.33
CA ASP A 458 -20.24 9.17 -2.77
C ASP A 458 -21.62 9.33 -3.40
N LEU A 459 -21.88 10.50 -3.99
CA LEU A 459 -23.11 10.79 -4.74
C LEU A 459 -23.01 10.36 -6.21
N GLY A 460 -21.93 9.71 -6.66
CA GLY A 460 -21.95 9.00 -7.93
C GLY A 460 -20.70 8.17 -8.27
N ASP A 461 -20.98 7.00 -8.84
CA ASP A 461 -20.13 6.23 -9.76
C ASP A 461 -18.60 6.23 -9.55
N GLY A 462 -18.07 6.23 -8.32
CA GLY A 462 -16.64 5.99 -8.04
C GLY A 462 -15.66 7.01 -8.64
N TYR A 463 -16.17 7.97 -9.41
CA TYR A 463 -15.48 9.00 -10.19
C TYR A 463 -16.22 10.34 -10.11
N SER A 464 -17.20 10.51 -9.21
CA SER A 464 -17.95 11.75 -9.13
C SER A 464 -17.10 12.92 -8.63
N PHE A 465 -16.76 13.78 -9.58
CA PHE A 465 -16.18 15.09 -9.38
C PHE A 465 -17.17 15.99 -8.64
N GLY A 466 -16.92 16.25 -7.36
CA GLY A 466 -17.60 17.29 -6.61
C GLY A 466 -17.04 17.42 -5.19
N PRO A 467 -17.04 18.62 -4.59
CA PRO A 467 -16.84 18.71 -3.14
C PRO A 467 -17.99 17.96 -2.46
N CYS A 468 -17.67 16.95 -1.65
CA CYS A 468 -18.67 16.37 -0.75
C CYS A 468 -19.12 17.50 0.19
N PRO A 469 -20.43 17.74 0.37
CA PRO A 469 -20.90 18.67 1.39
C PRO A 469 -20.33 18.25 2.75
N ASP A 470 -20.05 19.20 3.65
CA ASP A 470 -19.72 18.90 5.06
C ASP A 470 -20.87 18.09 5.67
N LEU A 471 -20.80 16.77 5.55
CA LEU A 471 -21.71 15.85 6.21
C LEU A 471 -21.29 15.81 7.66
N GLY A 472 -22.24 16.08 8.56
CA GLY A 472 -22.00 15.92 9.99
C GLY A 472 -21.48 14.51 10.27
N VAL A 473 -20.44 14.41 11.10
CA VAL A 473 -19.84 13.12 11.48
C VAL A 473 -20.90 12.26 12.15
N SER A 474 -21.35 11.21 11.48
CA SER A 474 -22.22 10.19 12.08
C SER A 474 -21.36 9.20 12.85
N VAL A 475 -21.52 9.18 14.17
CA VAL A 475 -20.81 8.21 15.01
C VAL A 475 -21.58 6.89 14.97
N ALA A 476 -20.95 5.84 14.46
CA ALA A 476 -21.50 4.49 14.57
C ALA A 476 -20.94 3.81 15.82
N ARG A 477 -21.83 3.40 16.72
CA ARG A 477 -21.51 2.59 17.88
C ARG A 477 -21.71 1.12 17.54
N LEU A 478 -20.67 0.30 17.63
CA LEU A 478 -20.80 -1.15 17.51
C LEU A 478 -21.72 -1.66 18.64
N LEU A 479 -22.84 -2.28 18.27
CA LEU A 479 -23.82 -2.87 19.19
C LEU A 479 -23.50 -4.33 19.48
N SER A 480 -23.15 -5.08 18.44
CA SER A 480 -22.78 -6.49 18.57
C SER A 480 -21.80 -6.92 17.49
N ALA A 481 -20.99 -7.92 17.82
CA ALA A 481 -20.15 -8.65 16.90
C ALA A 481 -20.42 -10.14 17.12
N GLU A 482 -21.03 -10.80 16.15
CA GLU A 482 -21.43 -12.20 16.24
C GLU A 482 -20.65 -13.01 15.21
N ALA A 483 -19.90 -14.03 15.66
CA ALA A 483 -19.22 -14.92 14.73
C ALA A 483 -20.24 -15.66 13.85
N ASP A 484 -19.93 -15.81 12.56
CA ASP A 484 -20.76 -16.56 11.64
C ASP A 484 -20.83 -18.02 12.07
N SER A 485 -22.05 -18.57 12.04
CA SER A 485 -22.33 -19.94 12.48
C SER A 485 -21.60 -21.03 11.67
N LYS A 486 -21.10 -20.71 10.49
CA LYS A 486 -20.44 -21.63 9.56
C LYS A 486 -18.95 -21.36 9.44
N ASP A 487 -18.51 -20.15 9.75
CA ASP A 487 -17.11 -19.74 9.65
C ASP A 487 -16.74 -18.84 10.84
N SER A 488 -15.97 -19.38 11.78
CA SER A 488 -15.59 -18.67 13.00
C SER A 488 -14.68 -17.46 12.76
N ASP A 489 -14.12 -17.32 11.56
CA ASP A 489 -13.27 -16.19 11.18
C ASP A 489 -14.07 -15.05 10.52
N VAL A 490 -15.38 -15.25 10.28
CA VAL A 490 -16.30 -14.22 9.78
C VAL A 490 -17.13 -13.69 10.95
N PHE A 491 -17.25 -12.36 11.06
CA PHE A 491 -18.07 -11.71 12.09
C PHE A 491 -19.16 -10.84 11.44
N HIS A 492 -20.40 -11.01 11.91
CA HIS A 492 -21.52 -10.13 11.66
C HIS A 492 -21.51 -9.00 12.67
N LEU A 493 -21.26 -7.79 12.18
CA LEU A 493 -21.17 -6.59 13.01
C LEU A 493 -22.47 -5.79 12.89
N SER A 494 -23.10 -5.47 14.02
CA SER A 494 -24.28 -4.60 14.09
C SER A 494 -23.87 -3.25 14.69
N TYR A 495 -24.30 -2.15 14.07
CA TYR A 495 -23.98 -0.80 14.51
C TYR A 495 -25.25 0.02 14.77
N GLU A 496 -25.19 0.91 15.75
CA GLU A 496 -26.14 2.00 15.97
C GLU A 496 -25.50 3.29 15.45
N ILE A 497 -26.13 3.97 14.51
CA ILE A 497 -25.60 5.21 13.93
C ILE A 497 -26.33 6.39 14.58
N GLU A 498 -25.60 7.25 15.29
CA GLU A 498 -26.15 8.49 15.85
C GLU A 498 -26.40 9.52 14.75
N GLY A 499 -27.60 10.10 14.74
CA GLY A 499 -27.98 11.20 13.86
C GLY A 499 -28.31 10.75 12.44
N THR A 500 -29.53 10.26 12.23
CA THR A 500 -30.04 9.95 10.90
C THR A 500 -30.69 11.19 10.27
N SER A 501 -29.90 11.95 9.54
CA SER A 501 -30.43 12.67 8.36
C SER A 501 -29.97 11.93 7.12
N PHE A 502 -30.61 10.81 6.82
CA PHE A 502 -30.51 10.22 5.49
C PHE A 502 -31.29 11.13 4.54
N ILE A 503 -30.61 11.75 3.58
CA ILE A 503 -31.32 12.30 2.42
C ILE A 503 -31.51 11.12 1.46
N LEU A 504 -32.76 10.75 1.21
CA LEU A 504 -33.08 9.71 0.22
C LEU A 504 -32.52 10.15 -1.15
N ARG A 505 -31.95 9.22 -1.91
CA ARG A 505 -31.43 9.46 -3.27
C ARG A 505 -32.45 10.20 -4.16
N ASP A 506 -33.73 9.89 -4.00
CA ASP A 506 -34.86 10.49 -4.72
C ASP A 506 -35.19 11.93 -4.28
N GLU A 507 -34.72 12.37 -3.10
CA GLU A 507 -34.84 13.76 -2.64
C GLU A 507 -33.67 14.63 -3.12
N LEU A 508 -32.47 14.05 -3.26
CA LEU A 508 -31.31 14.71 -3.86
C LEU A 508 -31.49 14.98 -5.36
N GLY A 509 -32.09 14.04 -6.10
CA GLY A 509 -32.40 14.20 -7.53
C GLY A 509 -33.46 15.28 -7.84
N LYS A 510 -34.11 15.85 -6.82
CA LYS A 510 -35.12 16.93 -6.97
C LYS A 510 -34.53 18.33 -6.75
N LYS A 511 -33.31 18.44 -6.22
CA LYS A 511 -32.64 19.74 -6.06
C LYS A 511 -31.98 20.13 -7.38
N GLY A 512 -32.18 21.36 -7.83
CA GLY A 512 -31.54 21.83 -9.06
C GLY A 512 -30.04 21.97 -8.82
N LEU A 513 -29.22 21.80 -9.87
CA LEU A 513 -27.76 21.99 -9.82
C LEU A 513 -27.34 23.32 -9.16
N GLN A 514 -28.22 24.33 -9.26
CA GLN A 514 -28.07 25.66 -8.67
C GLN A 514 -28.13 25.72 -7.13
N ASP A 515 -28.58 24.65 -6.46
CA ASP A 515 -28.71 24.55 -5.00
C ASP A 515 -27.53 23.80 -4.34
N CYS A 516 -26.55 23.33 -5.12
CA CYS A 516 -25.33 22.71 -4.61
C CYS A 516 -24.28 23.80 -4.26
N ILE A 517 -23.82 23.82 -3.00
CA ILE A 517 -22.83 24.78 -2.52
C ILE A 517 -21.44 24.26 -2.91
N GLY A 518 -20.94 24.72 -4.05
CA GLY A 518 -19.59 24.48 -4.57
C GLY A 518 -19.29 25.49 -5.69
N PRO A 519 -18.02 25.74 -6.05
CA PRO A 519 -17.71 26.68 -7.11
C PRO A 519 -18.29 26.15 -8.44
N ARG A 520 -18.94 27.05 -9.17
CA ARG A 520 -19.56 26.78 -10.49
C ARG A 520 -18.52 26.54 -11.57
#